data_AF-A0A524Q2U5-F1
#
_entry.id   AF-A0A524Q2U5-F1
#
_cell.length_a   1.000
_cell.length_b   1.000
_cell.length_c   1.000
_cell.angle_alpha   90.00
_cell.angle_beta   90.00
_cell.angle_gamma   90.00
#
_symmetry.space_group_name_H-M   'P 1'
#
loop_
_entity.id
_entity.type
_entity.pdbx_description
1 polymer ?
#
loop_
_entity_poly.entity_id
_entity_poly.type
_entity_poly.pdbx_seq_one_letter_code
_entity_poly.pdbx_strand_id
1 'polypeptide(L)'
;MSREEGIVTRTKGDRAWVRVSRSSMCDQCGSRNACHSLGGDREKEAEAFNTAGAAPGDRVMIAIPTGSLVGIAFLFYMPPVLALLAGAIGGMKLAPRLGMDPEIASLTAALVAFVVMVGT
;
A
#
# COMPACT_ATOMS: atom_id res chain seq x y z
N MET A 1 9.78 1.51 -12.42
CA MET A 1 9.50 2.89 -12.88
C MET A 1 8.36 2.82 -13.87
N SER A 2 7.18 3.29 -13.49
CA SER A 2 6.03 3.35 -14.40
C SER A 2 5.96 4.76 -14.99
N ARG A 3 5.90 4.85 -16.32
CA ARG A 3 5.71 6.11 -17.04
C ARG A 3 4.25 6.19 -17.45
N GLU A 4 3.58 7.25 -17.05
CA GLU A 4 2.21 7.52 -17.46
C GLU A 4 2.17 8.75 -18.36
N GLU A 5 1.28 8.73 -19.34
CA GLU A 5 1.09 9.83 -20.26
C GLU A 5 -0.11 10.66 -19.81
N GLY A 6 0.03 11.99 -19.85
CA GLY A 6 -1.02 12.91 -19.45
C GLY A 6 -0.94 14.23 -20.20
N ILE A 7 -1.98 15.05 -20.05
CA ILE A 7 -2.08 16.36 -20.67
C ILE A 7 -2.03 17.42 -19.58
N VAL A 8 -1.15 18.41 -19.71
CA VAL A 8 -1.06 19.52 -18.78
C VAL A 8 -2.36 20.34 -18.84
N THR A 9 -3.06 20.48 -17.72
CA THR A 9 -4.28 21.29 -17.62
C THR A 9 -3.97 22.70 -17.16
N ARG A 10 -2.95 22.85 -16.30
CA ARG A 10 -2.58 24.14 -15.73
C ARG A 10 -1.11 24.16 -15.33
N THR A 11 -0.51 25.34 -15.35
CA THR A 11 0.80 25.60 -14.75
C THR A 11 0.71 26.77 -13.78
N LYS A 12 1.48 26.71 -12.68
CA LYS A 12 1.62 27.79 -11.70
C LYS A 12 3.04 27.78 -11.14
N GLY A 13 3.85 28.77 -11.54
CA GLY A 13 5.28 28.80 -11.20
C GLY A 13 5.99 27.54 -11.72
N ASP A 14 6.76 26.89 -10.85
CA ASP A 14 7.53 25.68 -11.19
C ASP A 14 6.71 24.38 -11.13
N ARG A 15 5.38 24.47 -11.05
CA ARG A 15 4.48 23.31 -10.92
C ARG A 15 3.47 23.26 -12.06
N ALA A 16 3.21 22.05 -12.53
CA ALA A 16 2.23 21.72 -13.55
C ALA A 16 1.21 20.72 -12.99
N TRP A 17 -0.06 20.93 -13.32
CA TRP A 17 -1.15 19.99 -13.10
C TRP A 17 -1.35 19.23 -14.39
N VAL A 18 -1.26 17.91 -14.30
CA VAL A 18 -1.37 17.02 -15.45
C VAL A 18 -2.58 16.12 -15.26
N ARG A 19 -3.53 16.18 -16.19
CA ARG A 19 -4.63 15.21 -16.25
C ARG A 19 -4.07 13.92 -16.82
N VAL A 20 -4.01 12.90 -15.98
CA VAL A 20 -3.50 11.58 -16.36
C VAL A 20 -4.67 10.70 -16.77
N SER A 21 -4.65 10.16 -17.99
CA SER A 21 -5.56 9.09 -18.37
C SER A 21 -5.06 7.79 -17.74
N ARG A 22 -5.91 7.10 -16.97
CA ARG A 22 -5.54 5.86 -16.26
C ARG A 22 -4.83 4.90 -17.22
N SER A 23 -3.63 4.45 -16.85
CA SER A 23 -2.98 3.33 -17.54
C SER A 23 -3.77 2.05 -17.25
N SER A 24 -3.86 1.14 -18.23
CA SER A 24 -4.57 -0.14 -18.12
C SER A 24 -4.08 -1.05 -16.98
N MET A 25 -2.90 -0.77 -16.42
CA MET A 25 -2.34 -1.48 -15.27
C MET A 25 -2.96 -1.05 -13.94
N CYS A 26 -3.40 0.21 -13.82
CA CYS A 26 -4.09 0.70 -12.63
C CYS A 26 -5.52 0.15 -12.51
N ASP A 27 -6.16 -0.21 -13.63
CA ASP A 27 -7.49 -0.85 -13.61
C ASP A 27 -7.46 -2.31 -13.13
N GLN A 28 -6.33 -3.01 -13.27
CA GLN A 28 -6.17 -4.39 -12.80
C GLN A 28 -5.55 -4.50 -11.38
N CYS A 29 -5.21 -3.37 -10.75
CA CYS A 29 -4.56 -3.39 -9.44
C CYS A 29 -5.57 -3.64 -8.31
N GLY A 30 -5.36 -4.69 -7.50
CA GLY A 30 -6.22 -5.02 -6.36
C GLY A 30 -6.29 -3.93 -5.27
N SER A 31 -5.35 -2.98 -5.26
CA SER A 31 -5.33 -1.81 -4.38
C SER A 31 -6.08 -0.60 -4.95
N ARG A 32 -6.78 -0.75 -6.09
CA ARG A 32 -7.57 0.31 -6.76
C ARG A 32 -8.47 1.04 -5.78
N ASN A 33 -9.13 0.34 -4.87
CA ASN A 33 -10.05 0.92 -3.89
C ASN A 33 -9.36 1.80 -2.85
N ALA A 34 -8.13 1.45 -2.41
CA ALA A 34 -7.36 2.28 -1.49
C ALA A 34 -6.89 3.59 -2.16
N CYS A 35 -6.46 3.52 -3.42
CA CYS A 35 -6.17 4.71 -4.22
C CYS A 35 -7.45 5.51 -4.55
N HIS A 36 -8.62 4.87 -4.64
CA HIS A 36 -9.92 5.52 -4.86
C HIS A 36 -10.41 6.29 -3.63
N SER A 37 -10.18 5.77 -2.42
CA SER A 37 -10.59 6.42 -1.17
C SER A 37 -9.72 7.63 -0.80
N LEU A 38 -8.44 7.63 -1.17
CA LEU A 38 -7.53 8.77 -0.94
C LEU A 38 -7.65 9.88 -2.00
N GLY A 39 -8.27 9.60 -3.15
CA GLY A 39 -8.49 10.58 -4.19
C GLY A 39 -9.89 10.36 -4.76
N GLY A 40 -10.85 11.06 -4.16
CA GLY A 40 -12.26 11.03 -4.55
C GLY A 40 -12.46 11.31 -6.04
N ASP A 41 -13.70 11.09 -6.48
CA ASP A 41 -14.24 11.02 -7.84
C ASP A 41 -13.99 12.23 -8.77
N ARG A 42 -13.13 13.18 -8.38
CA ARG A 42 -12.71 14.30 -9.21
C ARG A 42 -11.51 13.86 -10.02
N GLU A 43 -11.60 14.04 -11.34
CA GLU A 43 -10.51 13.91 -12.31
C GLU A 43 -9.14 14.14 -11.66
N LYS A 44 -8.32 13.08 -11.55
CA LYS A 44 -7.07 13.14 -10.81
C LYS A 44 -6.04 13.94 -11.61
N GLU A 45 -5.99 15.23 -11.35
CA GLU A 45 -4.87 16.07 -11.73
C GLU A 45 -3.68 15.71 -10.84
N ALA A 46 -2.62 15.18 -11.44
CA ALA A 46 -1.36 14.95 -10.75
C ALA A 46 -0.55 16.25 -10.75
N GLU A 47 -0.20 16.74 -9.57
CA GLU A 47 0.73 17.86 -9.42
C GLU A 47 2.16 17.34 -9.59
N ALA A 48 2.89 17.90 -10.56
CA ALA A 48 4.27 17.55 -10.86
C ALA A 48 5.13 18.81 -11.02
N PHE A 49 6.43 18.69 -10.74
CA PHE A 49 7.39 19.77 -11.01
C PHE A 49 7.57 19.93 -12.52
N ASN A 50 7.43 21.17 -13.00
CA ASN A 50 7.54 21.49 -14.41
C ASN A 50 8.99 21.77 -14.82
N THR A 51 9.86 20.76 -14.72
CA THR A 51 11.25 20.89 -15.16
C THR A 51 11.41 20.96 -16.67
N ALA A 52 10.38 20.56 -17.42
CA ALA A 52 10.37 20.54 -18.88
C ALA A 52 9.88 21.85 -19.52
N GLY A 53 9.36 22.80 -18.73
CA GLY A 53 8.77 24.04 -19.25
C GLY A 53 7.48 23.83 -20.05
N ALA A 54 6.74 22.74 -19.76
CA ALA A 54 5.51 22.40 -20.46
C ALA A 54 4.41 23.43 -20.22
N ALA A 55 3.57 23.68 -21.21
CA ALA A 55 2.43 24.60 -21.15
C ALA A 55 1.10 23.82 -21.10
N PRO A 56 0.00 24.45 -20.66
CA PRO A 56 -1.33 23.85 -20.75
C PRO A 56 -1.65 23.40 -22.17
N GLY A 57 -2.10 22.15 -22.33
CA GLY A 57 -2.34 21.51 -23.61
C GLY A 57 -1.22 20.58 -24.08
N ASP A 58 -0.03 20.67 -23.50
CA ASP A 58 1.08 19.79 -23.86
C ASP A 58 0.90 18.38 -23.31
N ARG A 59 1.29 17.41 -24.14
CA ARG A 59 1.32 15.99 -23.79
C ARG A 59 2.65 15.67 -23.14
N VAL A 60 2.62 15.27 -21.87
CA VAL A 60 3.80 15.04 -21.05
C VAL A 60 3.81 13.63 -20.50
N MET A 61 5.01 13.10 -20.30
CA MET A 61 5.23 11.79 -19.70
C MET A 61 5.68 11.98 -18.25
N ILE A 62 4.86 11.51 -17.32
CA ILE A 62 5.09 11.62 -15.89
C ILE A 62 5.67 10.30 -15.39
N ALA A 63 6.83 10.37 -14.72
CA ALA A 63 7.39 9.21 -14.05
C ALA A 63 6.81 9.12 -12.65
N ILE A 64 5.97 8.13 -12.40
CA ILE A 64 5.53 7.85 -11.03
C ILE A 64 6.67 7.08 -10.36
N PRO A 65 7.29 7.63 -9.29
CA PRO A 65 8.24 6.87 -8.52
C PRO A 65 7.47 5.70 -7.91
N THR A 66 7.68 4.50 -8.48
CA THR A 66 7.31 3.23 -7.84
C THR A 66 8.26 3.03 -6.67
N GLY A 67 8.15 3.89 -5.66
CA GLY A 67 8.92 3.82 -4.43
C GLY A 67 8.49 2.56 -3.69
N SER A 68 9.32 1.53 -3.81
CA SER A 68 9.28 0.22 -3.14
C SER A 68 7.94 -0.16 -2.48
N LEU A 69 6.92 -0.42 -3.30
CA LEU A 69 5.72 -1.15 -2.87
C LEU A 69 6.10 -2.45 -2.14
N VAL A 70 7.22 -3.05 -2.54
CA VAL A 70 7.83 -4.24 -1.91
C VAL A 70 8.26 -3.96 -0.47
N GLY A 71 8.89 -2.81 -0.20
CA GLY A 71 9.29 -2.42 1.16
C GLY A 71 8.10 -2.18 2.09
N ILE A 72 7.04 -1.58 1.56
CA ILE A 72 5.78 -1.39 2.30
C ILE A 72 5.11 -2.74 2.54
N ALA A 73 4.96 -3.57 1.52
CA ALA A 73 4.41 -4.93 1.68
C ALA A 73 5.21 -5.72 2.74
N PHE A 74 6.54 -5.67 2.70
CA PHE A 74 7.36 -6.31 3.72
C PHE A 74 7.03 -5.81 5.14
N LEU A 75 6.92 -4.49 5.34
CA LEU A 75 6.61 -3.91 6.65
C LEU A 75 5.21 -4.28 7.16
N PHE A 76 4.23 -4.45 6.27
CA PHE A 76 2.87 -4.83 6.66
C PHE A 76 2.68 -6.34 6.84
N TYR A 77 3.42 -7.19 6.11
CA TYR A 77 3.26 -8.65 6.17
C TYR A 77 4.21 -9.32 7.17
N MET A 78 5.37 -8.75 7.43
CA MET A 78 6.38 -9.38 8.30
C MET A 78 5.96 -9.39 9.78
N PRO A 79 5.44 -8.28 10.36
CA PRO A 79 4.95 -8.26 11.73
C PRO A 79 3.80 -9.24 12.07
N PRO A 80 2.74 -9.43 11.24
CA PRO A 80 1.70 -10.42 11.55
C PRO A 80 2.20 -11.87 11.47
N VAL A 81 3.15 -12.15 10.58
CA VAL A 81 3.81 -13.47 10.54
C VAL A 81 4.62 -13.72 11.81
N LEU A 82 5.35 -12.71 12.30
CA LEU A 82 6.06 -12.83 13.58
C LEU A 82 5.11 -13.01 14.77
N ALA A 83 3.97 -12.32 14.78
CA ALA A 83 2.96 -12.47 15.83
C ALA A 83 2.41 -13.90 15.90
N LEU A 84 2.14 -14.52 14.74
CA LEU A 84 1.73 -15.94 14.66
C LEU A 84 2.79 -16.87 15.25
N LEU A 85 4.05 -16.69 14.84
CA LEU A 85 5.17 -17.53 15.33
C LEU A 85 5.38 -17.37 16.84
N ALA A 86 5.37 -16.13 17.33
CA ALA A 86 5.54 -15.84 18.75
C ALA A 86 4.37 -16.39 19.58
N GLY A 87 3.13 -16.25 19.10
CA GLY A 87 1.94 -16.79 19.74
C GLY A 87 1.95 -18.32 19.80
N ALA A 88 2.34 -19.00 18.71
CA ALA A 88 2.44 -20.45 18.67
C ALA A 88 3.51 -20.98 19.64
N ILE A 89 4.71 -20.39 19.63
CA ILE A 89 5.82 -20.79 20.51
C ILE A 89 5.47 -20.49 21.98
N GLY A 90 4.86 -19.34 22.25
CA GLY A 90 4.38 -18.96 23.57
C GLY A 90 3.30 -19.93 24.08
N GLY A 91 2.32 -20.25 23.23
CA GLY A 91 1.25 -21.20 23.52
C GLY A 91 1.78 -22.59 23.87
N MET A 92 2.74 -23.12 23.11
CA MET A 92 3.38 -24.41 23.42
C MET A 92 4.08 -24.42 24.78
N LYS A 93 4.77 -23.33 25.15
CA LYS A 93 5.46 -23.23 26.44
C LYS A 93 4.50 -23.02 27.62
N LEU A 94 3.36 -22.37 27.39
CA LEU A 94 2.39 -22.06 28.42
C LEU A 94 1.36 -23.19 28.62
N ALA A 95 1.16 -24.05 27.62
CA ALA A 95 0.23 -25.19 27.67
C ALA A 95 0.42 -26.11 28.89
N PRO A 96 1.66 -26.54 29.25
CA PRO A 96 1.88 -27.43 30.38
C PRO A 96 1.56 -26.77 31.73
N ARG A 97 1.66 -25.43 31.80
CA ARG A 97 1.33 -24.66 33.01
C ARG A 97 -0.18 -24.46 33.20
N LEU A 98 -0.94 -24.54 32.11
CA LEU A 98 -2.38 -24.37 32.08
C LEU A 98 -3.14 -25.71 32.08
N GLY A 99 -2.43 -26.84 32.01
CA GLY A 99 -3.04 -28.17 31.93
C GLY A 99 -3.80 -28.43 30.63
N MET A 100 -3.48 -27.70 29.56
CA MET A 100 -4.11 -27.83 28.24
C MET A 100 -3.23 -28.63 27.29
N ASP A 101 -3.86 -29.19 26.25
CA ASP A 101 -3.14 -29.78 25.13
C ASP A 101 -2.27 -28.72 24.42
N PRO A 102 -0.97 -29.01 24.19
CA PRO A 102 -0.04 -28.09 23.54
C PRO A 102 -0.50 -27.62 22.16
N GLU A 103 -1.20 -28.48 21.44
CA GLU A 103 -1.73 -28.21 20.11
C GLU A 103 -2.86 -27.16 20.16
N ILE A 104 -3.81 -27.33 21.09
CA ILE A 104 -4.93 -26.38 21.27
C ILE A 104 -4.42 -25.04 21.80
N ALA A 105 -3.51 -25.08 22.77
CA ALA A 105 -2.92 -23.87 23.35
C ALA A 105 -2.09 -23.08 22.33
N SER A 106 -1.35 -23.76 21.44
CA SER A 106 -0.56 -23.10 20.39
C SER A 106 -1.43 -22.47 19.31
N LEU A 107 -2.46 -23.19 18.82
CA LEU A 107 -3.40 -22.67 17.83
C LEU A 107 -4.17 -21.45 18.36
N THR A 108 -4.71 -21.55 19.57
CA THR A 108 -5.49 -20.45 20.18
C THR A 108 -4.62 -19.24 20.45
N ALA A 109 -3.42 -19.42 21.02
CA ALA A 109 -2.49 -18.32 21.29
C ALA A 109 -1.99 -17.63 20.01
N ALA A 110 -1.68 -18.40 18.95
CA ALA A 110 -1.28 -17.84 17.66
C ALA A 110 -2.40 -17.00 17.02
N LEU A 111 -3.63 -17.50 17.05
CA LEU A 111 -4.80 -16.83 16.46
C LEU A 111 -5.14 -15.54 17.23
N VAL A 112 -5.13 -15.59 18.56
CA VAL A 112 -5.30 -14.40 19.41
C VAL A 112 -4.21 -13.36 19.13
N ALA A 113 -2.94 -13.76 19.09
CA ALA A 113 -1.82 -12.85 18.84
C ALA A 113 -1.95 -12.17 17.46
N PHE A 114 -2.33 -12.91 16.42
CA PHE A 114 -2.56 -12.36 15.09
C PHE A 114 -3.75 -11.37 15.05
N VAL A 115 -4.89 -11.74 15.63
CA VAL A 115 -6.09 -10.89 15.63
C VAL A 115 -5.86 -9.61 16.42
N VAL A 116 -5.20 -9.68 17.57
CA VAL A 116 -4.83 -8.49 18.34
C VAL A 116 -3.93 -7.58 17.52
N MET A 117 -2.92 -8.15 16.86
CA MET A 117 -1.92 -7.39 16.13
C MET A 117 -2.44 -6.76 14.82
N VAL A 118 -3.39 -7.40 14.14
CA VAL A 118 -4.05 -6.88 12.92
C VAL A 118 -5.24 -5.97 13.26
N GLY A 119 -5.89 -6.19 14.41
CA GLY A 119 -7.06 -5.44 14.85
C GLY A 119 -6.75 -4.13 15.59
N THR A 120 -5.51 -3.90 16.02
CA THR A 120 -5.01 -2.65 16.64
C THR A 120 -4.28 -1.78 15.63
#